data_AF-A0A848LQW2-F1
#
_entry.id   AF-A0A848LQW2-F1
#
_cell.length_a   1.000
_cell.length_b   1.000
_cell.length_c   1.000
_cell.angle_alpha   90.00
_cell.angle_beta   90.00
_cell.angle_gamma   90.00
#
_symmetry.space_group_name_H-M   'P 1'
#
loop_
_entity.id
_entity.type
_entity.pdbx_description
1 polymer ?
#
loop_
_entity_poly.entity_id
_entity_poly.type
_entity_poly.pdbx_seq_one_letter_code
_entity_poly.pdbx_strand_id
1 'polypeptide(L)'
;MSSAESGRFVESPYRFALRIIAGTVFVFLGQVKFFDTIHLGTDAVVLPRGPVGFAVYLSAVGVPFPLFHAYMVCWVEMVCGLFLMVGAFLPRACSTHLTRLTALPLMLDMVVALFTVGVPNALGHPVRVNDVAVTAQAWRLPLELVLLAITGYLVLKPLPAFQVRAPEEVTS
;
A
#
# COMPACT_ATOMS: atom_id res chain seq x y z
N MET A 1 30.77 35.23 -1.23
CA MET A 1 30.40 33.81 -1.38
C MET A 1 29.24 33.55 -0.42
N SER A 2 28.01 33.62 -0.93
CA SER A 2 26.81 33.34 -0.14
C SER A 2 26.74 31.84 0.09
N SER A 3 26.85 31.42 1.36
CA SER A 3 26.47 30.08 1.76
C SER A 3 24.97 29.97 1.58
N ALA A 4 24.54 29.45 0.42
CA ALA A 4 23.21 28.92 0.28
C ALA A 4 23.08 27.81 1.34
N GLU A 5 22.51 28.16 2.49
CA GLU A 5 22.08 27.18 3.47
C GLU A 5 21.21 26.19 2.72
N SER A 6 21.76 25.00 2.47
CA SER A 6 20.99 23.88 2.00
C SER A 6 20.05 23.54 3.15
N GLY A 7 18.89 24.20 3.19
CA GLY A 7 17.81 23.85 4.09
C GLY A 7 17.39 22.43 3.75
N ARG A 8 18.05 21.45 4.37
CA ARG A 8 17.63 20.06 4.37
C ARG A 8 16.35 20.03 5.18
N PHE A 9 15.23 20.30 4.52
CA PHE A 9 13.93 20.04 5.09
C PHE A 9 13.80 18.53 5.23
N VAL A 10 13.91 18.08 6.47
CA VAL A 10 13.69 16.70 6.88
C VAL A 10 12.17 16.48 6.86
N GLU A 11 11.70 15.51 6.07
CA GLU A 11 10.32 15.02 6.17
C GLU A 11 10.00 14.76 7.65
N SER A 12 8.78 15.11 8.11
CA SER A 12 8.44 14.90 9.53
C SER A 12 8.70 13.43 9.90
N PRO A 13 9.32 13.12 11.06
CA PRO A 13 9.64 11.75 11.44
C PRO A 13 8.44 10.80 11.37
N TYR A 14 7.25 11.32 11.70
CA TYR A 14 5.99 10.59 11.61
C TYR A 14 5.65 10.17 10.17
N ARG A 15 5.64 11.11 9.21
CA ARG A 15 5.35 10.81 7.80
C ARG A 15 6.39 9.86 7.20
N PHE A 16 7.66 10.04 7.55
CA PHE A 16 8.72 9.12 7.17
C PHE A 16 8.41 7.70 7.66
N ALA A 17 8.12 7.54 8.96
CA ALA A 17 7.78 6.25 9.55
C ALA A 17 6.55 5.61 8.87
N LEU A 18 5.49 6.38 8.62
CA LEU A 18 4.30 5.89 7.93
C LEU A 18 4.61 5.31 6.55
N ARG A 19 5.48 5.97 5.76
CA ARG A 19 5.89 5.48 4.44
C ARG A 19 6.68 4.19 4.52
N ILE A 20 7.65 4.14 5.45
CA ILE A 20 8.48 2.94 5.64
C ILE A 20 7.61 1.76 6.09
N ILE A 21 6.74 1.97 7.07
CA ILE A 21 5.82 0.93 7.57
C ILE A 21 4.88 0.46 6.47
N ALA A 22 4.12 1.36 5.84
CA ALA A 22 3.18 0.97 4.79
C ALA A 22 3.89 0.30 3.62
N GLY A 23 5.00 0.89 3.15
CA GLY A 23 5.78 0.34 2.05
C GLY A 23 6.32 -1.05 2.35
N THR A 24 6.81 -1.28 3.58
CA THR A 24 7.30 -2.60 4.02
C THR A 24 6.17 -3.63 4.04
N VAL A 25 5.01 -3.27 4.59
CA VAL A 25 3.84 -4.16 4.65
C VAL A 25 3.37 -4.52 3.24
N PHE A 26 3.25 -3.55 2.33
CA PHE A 26 2.85 -3.82 0.95
C PHE A 26 3.87 -4.68 0.20
N VAL A 27 5.17 -4.41 0.34
CA VAL A 27 6.21 -5.26 -0.26
C VAL A 27 6.09 -6.69 0.25
N PHE A 28 5.94 -6.86 1.57
CA PHE A 28 5.78 -8.19 2.17
C PHE A 28 4.52 -8.91 1.67
N LEU A 29 3.36 -8.23 1.68
CA LEU A 29 2.10 -8.80 1.20
C LEU A 29 2.17 -9.18 -0.29
N GLY A 30 2.79 -8.35 -1.12
CA GLY A 30 3.01 -8.64 -2.53
C GLY A 30 3.96 -9.83 -2.73
N GLN A 31 5.05 -9.90 -1.97
CA GLN A 31 5.99 -11.03 -2.03
C GLN A 31 5.35 -12.36 -1.62
N VAL A 32 4.57 -12.38 -0.54
CA VAL A 32 3.84 -13.59 -0.11
C VAL A 32 2.92 -14.08 -1.22
N LYS A 33 2.18 -13.18 -1.88
CA LYS A 33 1.29 -13.54 -3.00
C LYS A 33 2.06 -14.00 -4.25
N PHE A 34 3.29 -13.53 -4.46
CA PHE A 34 4.06 -13.83 -5.66
C PHE A 34 4.91 -15.09 -5.53
N PHE A 35 5.49 -15.34 -4.36
CA PHE A 35 6.50 -16.40 -4.17
C PHE A 35 6.04 -17.53 -3.24
N ASP A 36 5.00 -17.32 -2.43
CA ASP A 36 4.58 -18.27 -1.42
C ASP A 36 3.10 -18.70 -1.61
N THR A 37 2.64 -19.59 -0.73
CA THR A 37 1.24 -19.93 -0.59
C THR A 37 0.52 -18.77 0.10
N ILE A 38 -0.58 -18.30 -0.48
CA ILE A 38 -1.37 -17.26 0.15
C ILE A 38 -1.84 -17.72 1.53
N HIS A 39 -1.69 -16.86 2.54
CA HIS A 39 -2.17 -17.17 3.87
C HIS A 39 -3.70 -17.16 3.85
N LEU A 40 -4.30 -18.33 4.02
CA LEU A 40 -5.73 -18.49 4.23
C LEU A 40 -6.03 -18.52 5.73
N GLY A 41 -7.29 -18.33 6.10
CA GLY A 41 -7.77 -18.51 7.48
C GLY A 41 -8.02 -19.97 7.86
N THR A 42 -7.53 -20.92 7.07
CA THR A 42 -7.76 -22.36 7.23
C THR A 42 -6.63 -23.16 6.59
N ASP A 43 -6.32 -24.33 7.17
CA ASP A 43 -5.38 -25.31 6.60
C ASP A 43 -6.08 -26.37 5.73
N ALA A 44 -7.42 -26.34 5.65
CA ALA A 44 -8.21 -27.32 4.91
C ALA A 44 -8.11 -27.17 3.39
N VAL A 45 -7.64 -26.02 2.90
CA VAL A 45 -7.46 -25.73 1.48
C VAL A 45 -6.03 -25.26 1.28
N VAL A 46 -5.30 -25.95 0.41
CA VAL A 46 -3.95 -25.54 0.00
C VAL A 46 -4.02 -25.11 -1.46
N LEU A 47 -3.71 -23.85 -1.71
CA LEU A 47 -3.66 -23.30 -3.06
C LEU A 47 -2.24 -23.40 -3.62
N PRO A 48 -2.09 -23.43 -4.96
CA PRO A 48 -0.78 -23.31 -5.59
C PRO A 48 0.00 -22.09 -5.10
N ARG A 49 1.32 -22.15 -5.13
CA ARG A 49 2.15 -20.99 -4.79
C ARG A 49 2.06 -19.91 -5.87
N GLY A 50 2.26 -18.68 -5.45
CA GLY A 50 2.38 -17.53 -6.35
C GLY A 50 1.04 -17.06 -6.94
N PRO A 51 1.10 -16.26 -8.03
CA PRO A 51 -0.07 -15.58 -8.56
C PRO A 51 -1.18 -16.52 -9.04
N VAL A 52 -0.84 -17.77 -9.39
CA VAL A 52 -1.83 -18.79 -9.81
C VAL A 52 -2.74 -19.20 -8.65
N GLY A 53 -2.20 -19.41 -7.45
CA GLY A 53 -3.04 -19.70 -6.29
C GLY A 53 -3.87 -18.50 -5.87
N PHE A 54 -3.29 -17.30 -5.93
CA PHE A 54 -4.04 -16.08 -5.68
C PHE A 54 -5.17 -15.88 -6.71
N ALA A 55 -4.98 -16.28 -7.97
CA ALA A 55 -6.02 -16.26 -8.97
C ALA A 55 -7.20 -17.19 -8.63
N VAL A 56 -6.94 -18.39 -8.08
CA VAL A 56 -8.03 -19.29 -7.62
C VAL A 56 -8.85 -18.59 -6.53
N TYR A 57 -8.17 -17.94 -5.59
CA TYR A 57 -8.81 -17.16 -4.55
C TYR A 57 -9.63 -15.98 -5.12
N LEU A 58 -9.07 -15.20 -6.05
CA LEU A 58 -9.76 -14.08 -6.69
C LEU A 58 -10.96 -14.54 -7.54
N SER A 59 -10.88 -15.72 -8.14
CA SER A 59 -12.01 -16.33 -8.84
C SER A 59 -13.17 -16.64 -7.87
N ALA A 60 -12.87 -17.09 -6.66
CA ALA A 60 -13.87 -17.35 -5.62
C ALA A 60 -14.50 -16.06 -5.07
N VAL A 61 -13.76 -14.95 -5.09
CA VAL A 61 -14.29 -13.60 -4.80
C VAL A 61 -15.22 -13.09 -5.92
N GLY A 62 -15.08 -13.61 -7.14
CA GLY A 62 -15.85 -13.17 -8.31
C GLY A 62 -15.15 -12.08 -9.14
N VAL A 63 -13.83 -11.93 -9.02
CA VAL A 63 -13.05 -10.97 -9.80
C VAL A 63 -12.90 -11.46 -11.25
N PRO A 64 -13.23 -10.63 -12.27
CA PRO A 64 -13.05 -11.00 -13.67
C PRO A 64 -11.56 -11.11 -14.01
N PHE A 65 -11.18 -12.02 -14.91
CA PHE A 65 -9.77 -12.24 -15.30
C PHE A 65 -8.84 -12.40 -14.08
N PRO A 66 -9.10 -13.38 -13.20
CA PRO A 66 -8.48 -13.44 -11.87
C PRO A 66 -6.96 -13.54 -11.92
N LEU A 67 -6.40 -14.22 -12.93
CA LEU A 67 -4.95 -14.33 -13.09
C LEU A 67 -4.30 -12.99 -13.44
N PHE A 68 -4.90 -12.21 -14.33
CA PHE A 68 -4.40 -10.89 -14.67
C PHE A 68 -4.40 -9.97 -13.43
N HIS A 69 -5.52 -9.95 -12.69
CA HIS A 69 -5.62 -9.18 -11.46
C HIS A 69 -4.67 -9.67 -10.38
N ALA A 70 -4.43 -10.98 -10.26
CA ALA A 70 -3.45 -11.52 -9.33
C ALA A 70 -2.06 -10.93 -9.58
N TYR A 71 -1.60 -10.93 -10.84
CA TYR A 71 -0.33 -10.30 -11.21
C TYR A 71 -0.33 -8.80 -10.94
N MET A 72 -1.39 -8.09 -11.34
CA MET A 72 -1.49 -6.64 -11.15
C MET A 72 -1.41 -6.24 -9.68
N VAL A 73 -2.18 -6.88 -8.81
CA VAL A 73 -2.15 -6.61 -7.36
C VAL A 73 -0.75 -6.86 -6.81
N CYS A 74 -0.14 -8.01 -7.10
CA CYS A 74 1.20 -8.31 -6.59
C CYS A 74 2.24 -7.27 -7.06
N TRP A 75 2.21 -6.89 -8.34
CA TRP A 75 3.11 -5.88 -8.87
C TRP A 75 2.86 -4.51 -8.26
N VAL A 76 1.61 -4.09 -8.13
CA VAL A 76 1.24 -2.82 -7.49
C VAL A 76 1.75 -2.78 -6.06
N GLU A 77 1.46 -3.80 -5.25
CA GLU A 77 1.89 -3.87 -3.85
C GLU A 77 3.43 -3.82 -3.73
N MET A 78 4.16 -4.63 -4.50
CA MET A 78 5.62 -4.67 -4.42
C MET A 78 6.28 -3.39 -4.97
N VAL A 79 5.93 -2.97 -6.19
CA VAL A 79 6.59 -1.84 -6.85
C VAL A 79 6.22 -0.52 -6.17
N CYS A 80 4.94 -0.31 -5.88
CA CYS A 80 4.51 0.91 -5.21
C CYS A 80 4.98 0.93 -3.75
N GLY A 81 4.97 -0.20 -3.05
CA GLY A 81 5.51 -0.31 -1.70
C GLY A 81 6.99 0.05 -1.65
N LEU A 82 7.79 -0.49 -2.57
CA LEU A 82 9.22 -0.18 -2.69
C LEU A 82 9.45 1.30 -3.00
N PHE A 83 8.77 1.86 -4.00
CA PHE A 83 8.92 3.27 -4.34
C PHE A 83 8.40 4.21 -3.25
N LEU A 84 7.41 3.79 -2.46
CA LEU A 84 6.95 4.54 -1.30
C LEU A 84 8.06 4.68 -0.25
N MET A 85 8.81 3.60 0.01
CA MET A 85 9.98 3.57 0.89
C MET A 85 11.14 4.39 0.32
N VAL A 86 11.55 4.12 -0.93
CA VAL A 86 12.66 4.83 -1.59
C VAL A 86 12.40 6.33 -1.64
N GLY A 87 11.17 6.72 -1.95
CA GLY A 87 10.81 8.13 -2.01
C GLY A 87 11.02 8.87 -0.68
N ALA A 88 11.07 8.18 0.47
CA ALA A 88 11.32 8.80 1.77
C ALA A 88 12.74 9.35 1.90
N PHE A 89 13.65 8.89 1.04
CA PHE A 89 15.04 9.32 0.96
C PHE A 89 15.31 10.28 -0.20
N LEU A 90 14.32 10.55 -1.05
CA LEU A 90 14.47 11.41 -2.23
C LEU A 90 14.28 12.90 -1.88
N PRO A 91 14.86 13.81 -2.68
CA PRO A 91 14.59 15.24 -2.58
C PRO A 91 13.09 15.55 -2.66
N ARG A 92 12.62 16.51 -1.88
CA ARG A 92 11.18 16.88 -1.72
C ARG A 92 10.41 16.97 -3.03
N ALA A 93 11.01 17.62 -4.03
CA ALA A 93 10.40 17.83 -5.35
C ALA A 93 10.02 16.49 -5.99
N CYS A 94 10.93 15.51 -5.96
CA CYS A 94 10.68 14.17 -6.48
C CYS A 94 9.81 13.34 -5.53
N SER A 95 10.08 13.43 -4.22
CA SER A 95 9.41 12.65 -3.18
C SER A 95 7.89 12.85 -3.18
N THR A 96 7.42 14.10 -3.32
CA THR A 96 5.97 14.41 -3.26
C THR A 96 5.20 13.76 -4.40
N HIS A 97 5.71 13.86 -5.63
CA HIS A 97 5.09 13.26 -6.80
C HIS A 97 5.15 11.73 -6.72
N LEU A 98 6.31 11.18 -6.37
CA LEU A 98 6.49 9.74 -6.24
C LEU A 98 5.56 9.15 -5.17
N THR A 99 5.45 9.78 -3.99
CA THR A 99 4.52 9.34 -2.93
C THR A 99 3.09 9.29 -3.43
N ARG A 100 2.63 10.28 -4.19
CA ARG A 100 1.26 10.30 -4.69
C ARG A 100 1.03 9.22 -5.76
N LEU A 101 1.96 9.08 -6.69
CA LEU A 101 1.88 8.09 -7.75
C LEU A 101 1.88 6.65 -7.21
N THR A 102 2.52 6.40 -6.07
CA THR A 102 2.59 5.06 -5.47
C THR A 102 1.52 4.85 -4.40
N ALA A 103 1.22 5.84 -3.57
CA ALA A 103 0.21 5.71 -2.53
C ALA A 103 -1.22 5.65 -3.10
N LEU A 104 -1.50 6.29 -4.23
CA LEU A 104 -2.83 6.26 -4.86
C LEU A 104 -3.23 4.83 -5.29
N PRO A 105 -2.44 4.08 -6.08
CA PRO A 105 -2.81 2.71 -6.45
C PRO A 105 -2.87 1.78 -5.23
N LEU A 106 -1.99 1.94 -4.23
CA LEU A 106 -2.05 1.17 -2.98
C LEU A 106 -3.32 1.46 -2.18
N MET A 107 -3.75 2.72 -2.14
CA MET A 107 -5.01 3.12 -1.52
C MET A 107 -6.20 2.47 -2.22
N LEU A 108 -6.22 2.46 -3.56
CA LEU A 108 -7.27 1.82 -4.34
C LEU A 108 -7.29 0.30 -4.14
N ASP A 109 -6.11 -0.34 -4.07
CA ASP A 109 -5.98 -1.76 -3.76
C ASP A 109 -6.61 -2.10 -2.39
N MET A 110 -6.34 -1.30 -1.35
CA MET A 110 -6.96 -1.48 -0.04
C MET A 110 -8.48 -1.23 -0.05
N VAL A 111 -8.96 -0.25 -0.81
CA VAL A 111 -10.40 -0.02 -0.99
C VAL A 111 -11.06 -1.27 -1.59
N VAL A 112 -10.49 -1.82 -2.66
CA VAL A 112 -11.03 -3.02 -3.32
C VAL A 112 -10.97 -4.21 -2.37
N ALA A 113 -9.85 -4.45 -1.69
CA ALA A 113 -9.70 -5.54 -0.74
C ALA A 113 -10.72 -5.46 0.41
N LEU A 114 -10.94 -4.27 0.94
CA LEU A 114 -11.89 -4.03 2.03
C LEU A 114 -13.33 -4.29 1.62
N PHE A 115 -13.76 -3.85 0.44
CA PHE A 115 -15.13 -4.05 -0.02
C PHE A 115 -15.39 -5.47 -0.56
N THR A 116 -14.38 -6.13 -1.13
CA THR A 116 -14.55 -7.47 -1.70
C THR A 116 -14.32 -8.58 -0.69
N VAL A 117 -13.50 -8.36 0.34
CA VAL A 117 -13.11 -9.38 1.31
C VAL A 117 -13.30 -8.91 2.75
N GLY A 118 -12.68 -7.81 3.14
CA GLY A 118 -12.59 -7.39 4.56
C GLY A 118 -13.95 -7.24 5.24
N VAL A 119 -14.82 -6.42 4.65
CA VAL A 119 -16.18 -6.14 5.15
C VAL A 119 -17.09 -7.37 5.05
N PRO A 120 -17.22 -8.05 3.88
CA PRO A 120 -18.02 -9.27 3.80
C PRO A 120 -17.61 -10.32 4.85
N ASN A 121 -16.31 -10.52 5.05
CA ASN A 121 -15.80 -11.46 6.03
C ASN A 121 -16.18 -11.07 7.47
N ALA A 122 -16.06 -9.79 7.83
CA ALA A 122 -16.46 -9.30 9.15
C ALA A 122 -17.97 -9.40 9.40
N LEU A 123 -18.78 -9.36 8.33
CA LEU A 123 -20.23 -9.56 8.37
C LEU A 123 -20.64 -11.05 8.38
N GLY A 124 -19.70 -11.99 8.43
CA GLY A 124 -19.99 -13.42 8.44
C GLY A 124 -20.23 -14.03 7.06
N HIS A 125 -19.80 -13.35 6.00
CA HIS A 125 -19.81 -13.83 4.62
C HIS A 125 -18.38 -14.05 4.12
N PRO A 126 -17.65 -15.06 4.63
CA PRO A 126 -16.29 -15.34 4.19
C PRO A 126 -16.28 -15.81 2.73
N VAL A 127 -15.17 -15.56 2.04
CA VAL A 127 -14.92 -16.13 0.71
C VAL A 127 -14.83 -17.65 0.86
N ARG A 128 -15.46 -18.38 -0.07
CA ARG A 128 -15.50 -19.84 -0.05
C ARG A 128 -14.81 -20.41 -1.28
N VAL A 129 -13.90 -21.35 -1.08
CA VAL A 129 -13.25 -22.13 -2.14
C VAL A 129 -13.66 -23.58 -1.93
N ASN A 130 -14.31 -24.20 -2.93
CA ASN A 130 -14.86 -25.56 -2.83
C ASN A 130 -15.73 -25.75 -1.58
N ASP A 131 -16.65 -24.82 -1.33
CA ASP A 131 -17.54 -24.76 -0.15
C ASP A 131 -16.86 -24.57 1.21
N VAL A 132 -15.53 -24.49 1.27
CA VAL A 132 -14.77 -24.21 2.51
C VAL A 132 -14.55 -22.71 2.67
N ALA A 133 -14.86 -22.16 3.84
CA ALA A 133 -14.57 -20.76 4.16
C ALA A 133 -13.06 -20.55 4.32
N VAL A 134 -12.46 -19.71 3.46
CA VAL A 134 -11.00 -19.52 3.42
C VAL A 134 -10.51 -18.19 4.00
N THR A 135 -11.41 -17.26 4.34
CA THR A 135 -11.04 -15.90 4.83
C THR A 135 -11.30 -15.67 6.30
N ALA A 136 -11.28 -16.69 7.17
CA ALA A 136 -11.52 -16.51 8.61
C ALA A 136 -10.35 -15.84 9.37
N GLN A 137 -9.93 -14.64 8.93
CA GLN A 137 -8.79 -13.89 9.44
C GLN A 137 -9.25 -12.60 10.13
N ALA A 138 -9.39 -12.63 11.46
CA ALA A 138 -9.87 -11.47 12.23
C ALA A 138 -8.92 -10.25 12.15
N TRP A 139 -7.64 -10.48 11.88
CA TRP A 139 -6.63 -9.42 11.75
C TRP A 139 -6.68 -8.66 10.42
N ARG A 140 -7.35 -9.21 9.40
CA ARG A 140 -7.32 -8.69 8.03
C ARG A 140 -8.00 -7.33 7.90
N LEU A 141 -9.22 -7.19 8.42
CA LEU A 141 -9.97 -5.93 8.32
C LEU A 141 -9.26 -4.77 9.06
N PRO A 142 -8.76 -4.93 10.31
CA PRO A 142 -7.95 -3.90 10.95
C PRO A 142 -6.72 -3.50 10.13
N LEU A 143 -6.01 -4.47 9.55
CA LEU A 143 -4.85 -4.19 8.72
C LEU A 143 -5.22 -3.37 7.48
N GLU A 144 -6.23 -3.80 6.72
CA GLU A 144 -6.72 -3.11 5.52
C GLU A 144 -7.15 -1.67 5.83
N LEU A 145 -7.86 -1.44 6.93
CA LEU A 145 -8.27 -0.11 7.39
C LEU A 145 -7.07 0.78 7.74
N VAL A 146 -6.08 0.25 8.46
CA VAL A 146 -4.88 1.00 8.83
C VAL A 146 -4.07 1.37 7.58
N LEU A 147 -3.85 0.43 6.67
CA LEU A 147 -3.13 0.70 5.42
C LEU A 147 -3.88 1.69 4.53
N LEU A 148 -5.21 1.60 4.46
CA LEU A 148 -6.04 2.57 3.76
C LEU A 148 -5.92 3.97 4.38
N ALA A 149 -5.97 4.08 5.71
CA ALA A 149 -5.82 5.36 6.40
C ALA A 149 -4.44 5.99 6.15
N ILE A 150 -3.37 5.18 6.21
CA ILE A 150 -2.00 5.66 5.96
C ILE A 150 -1.84 6.12 4.52
N THR A 151 -2.24 5.30 3.54
CA THR A 151 -2.11 5.65 2.11
C THR A 151 -2.99 6.86 1.75
N GLY A 152 -4.21 6.93 2.27
CA GLY A 152 -5.10 8.09 2.13
C GLY A 152 -4.48 9.36 2.72
N TYR A 153 -3.91 9.29 3.93
CA TYR A 153 -3.18 10.41 4.52
C TYR A 153 -2.01 10.88 3.62
N LEU A 154 -1.21 9.94 3.10
CA LEU A 154 -0.06 10.25 2.26
C LEU A 154 -0.46 10.91 0.93
N VAL A 155 -1.61 10.54 0.35
CA VAL A 155 -2.18 11.13 -0.87
C VAL A 155 -2.75 12.53 -0.60
N LEU A 156 -3.56 12.67 0.46
CA LEU A 156 -4.34 13.88 0.75
C LEU A 156 -3.51 15.01 1.37
N LYS A 157 -2.47 14.68 2.15
CA LYS A 157 -1.59 15.67 2.79
C LYS A 157 -0.23 15.67 2.10
N PRO A 158 -0.03 16.39 0.99
CA PRO A 158 1.29 16.49 0.37
C PRO A 158 2.27 17.23 1.30
N LEU A 159 3.57 17.04 1.08
CA LEU A 159 4.58 17.85 1.76
C LEU A 159 4.27 19.33 1.46
N PRO A 160 4.35 20.25 2.44
CA PRO A 160 4.03 21.67 2.21
C PRO A 160 4.80 22.26 1.01
N ALA A 161 4.32 23.33 0.37
CA ALA A 161 5.11 23.97 -0.69
C ALA A 161 6.35 24.65 -0.06
N PHE A 162 7.48 24.65 -0.78
CA PHE A 162 8.65 25.45 -0.39
C PHE A 162 8.26 26.94 -0.49
N GLN A 163 8.23 27.64 0.64
CA GLN A 163 8.19 29.10 0.61
C GLN A 163 9.62 29.60 0.50
N VAL A 164 10.00 30.13 -0.66
CA VAL A 164 11.19 30.97 -0.78
C VAL A 164 10.92 32.16 0.15
N ARG A 165 11.66 32.30 1.26
CA ARG A 165 11.61 33.55 2.01
C ARG A 165 12.12 34.63 1.06
N ALA A 166 11.28 35.62 0.74
CA ALA A 166 11.76 36.79 0.02
C ALA A 166 12.90 37.40 0.85
N PRO A 167 14.01 37.83 0.21
CA PRO A 167 15.06 38.52 0.94
C PRO A 167 14.42 39.71 1.66
N GLU A 168 14.63 39.81 2.97
CA GLU A 168 14.24 41.01 3.72
C GLU A 168 14.89 42.19 3.01
N GLU A 169 14.06 43.13 2.53
CA GLU A 169 14.57 44.40 2.03
C GLU A 169 15.38 45.03 3.17
N VAL A 170 16.70 45.07 2.98
CA VAL A 170 17.61 45.77 3.87
C VAL A 170 17.29 47.26 3.70
N THR A 171 16.34 47.76 4.50
CA THR A 171 16.10 49.19 4.64
C THR A 171 17.32 49.80 5.30
N SER A 172 18.14 50.46 4.48
CA SER A 172 19.28 51.29 4.87
C SER A 172 18.85 52.51 5.66
#